data_AF-A0A2G9P2G1-F1
#
_entry.id   AF-A0A2G9P2G1-F1
#
_cell.length_a   1.000
_cell.length_b   1.000
_cell.length_c   1.000
_cell.angle_alpha   90.00
_cell.angle_beta   90.00
_cell.angle_gamma   90.00
#
_symmetry.space_group_name_H-M   'P 1'
#
loop_
_entity.id
_entity.type
_entity.pdbx_description
1 polymer ?
#
loop_
_entity_poly.entity_id
_entity_poly.type
_entity_poly.pdbx_seq_one_letter_code
_entity_poly.pdbx_strand_id
1 'polypeptide(L)' 'IREELLDLVKVKGIGRVRARVLCKHGIKTLDDLSKIPVNKLAEIDKIGSTIADNIKSELRKVR' A
#
# COMPACT_ATOMS: atom_id res chain seq x y z
N ILE A 1 19.26 -3.34 -1.49
CA ILE A 1 17.88 -3.52 -0.97
C ILE A 1 17.00 -2.60 -1.81
N ARG A 2 15.92 -3.07 -2.45
CA ARG A 2 15.07 -2.19 -3.29
C ARG A 2 14.39 -1.14 -2.40
N GLU A 3 14.76 0.12 -2.59
CA GLU A 3 14.30 1.28 -1.79
C GLU A 3 12.78 1.43 -1.82
N GLU A 4 12.16 0.99 -2.91
CA GLU A 4 10.72 0.94 -3.16
C GLU A 4 9.92 0.26 -2.03
N LEU A 5 10.47 -0.81 -1.43
CA LEU A 5 9.84 -1.52 -0.32
C LEU A 5 9.89 -0.74 0.99
N LEU A 6 10.90 0.11 1.18
CA LEU A 6 11.06 0.88 2.41
C LEU A 6 9.94 1.91 2.53
N ASP A 7 9.56 2.56 1.43
CA ASP A 7 8.52 3.59 1.45
C ASP A 7 7.13 3.00 1.66
N LEU A 8 6.84 1.82 1.08
CA LEU A 8 5.60 1.11 1.37
C LEU A 8 5.49 0.73 2.85
N VAL A 9 6.58 0.23 3.46
CA VAL A 9 6.57 -0.19 4.87
C VAL A 9 6.52 1.00 5.84
N LYS A 10 6.90 2.21 5.41
CA LYS A 10 6.73 3.43 6.21
C LYS A 10 5.26 3.84 6.38
N VAL A 11 4.38 3.43 5.46
CA VAL A 11 2.95 3.75 5.55
C VAL A 11 2.32 2.99 6.72
N LYS A 12 1.71 3.73 7.65
CA LYS A 12 1.04 3.15 8.80
C LYS A 12 -0.11 2.24 8.34
N GLY A 13 0.00 0.95 8.63
CA GLY A 13 -0.94 -0.07 8.17
C GLY A 13 -0.37 -1.02 7.11
N ILE A 14 0.79 -0.74 6.53
CA ILE A 14 1.51 -1.66 5.64
C ILE A 14 2.71 -2.25 6.38
N GLY A 15 2.54 -3.47 6.89
CA GLY A 15 3.65 -4.25 7.44
C GLY A 15 4.42 -5.00 6.36
N ARG A 16 5.50 -5.69 6.75
CA ARG A 16 6.37 -6.50 5.86
C ARG A 16 5.60 -7.53 5.02
N VAL A 17 4.54 -8.12 5.58
CA VAL A 17 3.69 -9.11 4.90
C VAL A 17 2.87 -8.44 3.80
N ARG A 18 2.15 -7.36 4.11
CA ARG A 18 1.33 -6.62 3.14
C ARG A 18 2.18 -5.96 2.06
N ALA A 19 3.33 -5.41 2.42
CA ALA A 19 4.31 -4.87 1.47
C ALA A 19 4.77 -5.94 0.46
N ARG A 20 4.95 -7.19 0.91
CA ARG A 20 5.30 -8.30 0.02
C ARG A 20 4.16 -8.65 -0.93
N VAL A 21 2.91 -8.66 -0.45
CA VAL A 21 1.73 -8.93 -1.29
C VAL A 21 1.55 -7.82 -2.33
N LEU A 22 1.65 -6.55 -1.93
CA LEU A 22 1.63 -5.40 -2.83
C LEU A 22 2.70 -5.52 -3.92
N CYS A 23 3.94 -5.83 -3.52
CA CYS A 23 5.05 -6.00 -4.46
C CYS A 23 4.81 -7.18 -5.42
N LYS A 24 4.15 -8.26 -4.96
CA LYS A 24 3.73 -9.39 -5.80
C LYS A 24 2.63 -8.99 -6.80
N HIS A 25 1.77 -8.05 -6.44
CA HIS A 25 0.77 -7.43 -7.32
C HIS A 25 1.34 -6.35 -8.24
N GLY A 26 2.66 -6.11 -8.23
CA GLY A 26 3.32 -5.09 -9.05
C GLY A 26 3.32 -3.69 -8.43
N ILE A 27 2.78 -3.55 -7.21
CA ILE A 27 2.70 -2.28 -6.49
C ILE A 27 3.96 -2.13 -5.65
N LYS A 28 4.88 -1.29 -6.10
CA LYS A 28 6.19 -1.10 -5.45
C LYS A 28 6.39 0.31 -4.96
N THR A 29 5.68 1.28 -5.52
CA THR A 29 5.84 2.70 -5.21
C THR A 29 4.57 3.28 -4.58
N LEU A 30 4.73 4.42 -3.87
CA LEU A 30 3.59 5.19 -3.37
C LEU A 30 2.73 5.76 -4.50
N ASP A 31 3.34 6.02 -5.66
CA ASP A 31 2.64 6.49 -6.85
C ASP A 31 1.70 5.41 -7.43
N ASP A 32 2.19 4.17 -7.55
CA ASP A 32 1.35 3.02 -7.94
C ASP A 32 0.19 2.83 -6.96
N LEU A 33 0.49 2.93 -5.66
CA LEU A 33 -0.49 2.80 -4.59
C LEU A 33 -1.56 3.91 -4.64
N SER A 34 -1.18 5.13 -4.99
CA SER A 34 -2.07 6.29 -5.13
C SER A 34 -2.98 6.18 -6.36
N LYS A 35 -2.42 5.69 -7.47
CA LYS A 35 -3.13 5.44 -8.73
C LYS A 35 -4.21 4.37 -8.60
N ILE A 36 -4.00 3.39 -7.72
CA ILE A 36 -4.97 2.30 -7.53
C ILE A 36 -6.14 2.79 -6.66
N PRO A 37 -7.39 2.51 -7.08
CA PRO A 37 -8.56 2.85 -6.27
C PRO A 37 -8.64 1.97 -5.01
N VAL A 38 -9.21 2.52 -3.93
CA VAL A 38 -9.41 1.80 -2.65
C VAL A 38 -10.09 0.46 -2.85
N ASN A 39 -11.08 0.37 -3.74
CA ASN A 39 -11.79 -0.88 -4.00
C ASN A 39 -10.85 -1.98 -4.50
N LYS A 40 -9.94 -1.68 -5.44
CA LYS A 40 -8.96 -2.66 -5.93
C LYS A 40 -7.91 -3.00 -4.87
N LEU A 41 -7.53 -2.04 -4.03
CA LEU A 41 -6.65 -2.33 -2.90
C LEU A 41 -7.34 -3.25 -1.88
N ALA A 42 -8.63 -3.06 -1.65
CA ALA A 42 -9.45 -3.85 -0.74
C ALA A 42 -9.68 -5.30 -1.23
N GLU A 43 -9.51 -5.55 -2.52
CA GLU A 43 -9.56 -6.89 -3.13
C GLU A 43 -8.25 -7.68 -2.96
N ILE A 44 -7.16 -7.03 -2.56
CA ILE A 44 -5.86 -7.69 -2.38
C ILE A 44 -5.87 -8.50 -1.08
N ASP A 45 -5.40 -9.74 -1.15
CA ASP A 45 -5.29 -10.61 0.03
C ASP A 45 -4.49 -9.91 1.15
N LYS A 46 -5.03 -9.94 2.38
CA LYS A 46 -4.51 -9.23 3.57
C LYS A 46 -4.67 -7.70 3.59
N ILE A 47 -5.25 -7.09 2.55
CA ILE A 47 -5.59 -5.67 2.49
C ILE A 47 -7.11 -5.56 2.36
N GLY A 48 -7.81 -5.54 3.48
CA GLY A 48 -9.26 -5.31 3.48
C GLY A 48 -9.59 -3.83 3.25
N SER A 49 -10.89 -3.53 3.10
CA SER A 49 -11.42 -2.18 2.90
C SER A 49 -10.92 -1.16 3.93
N THR A 50 -10.90 -1.53 5.22
CA THR A 50 -10.38 -0.65 6.29
C THR A 50 -8.89 -0.33 6.12
N ILE A 51 -8.08 -1.29 5.68
CA ILE A 51 -6.66 -1.08 5.46
C ILE A 51 -6.44 -0.23 4.22
N ALA A 52 -7.16 -0.52 3.13
CA ALA A 52 -7.10 0.25 1.90
C ALA A 52 -7.44 1.73 2.13
N ASP A 53 -8.49 2.00 2.93
CA ASP A 53 -8.88 3.35 3.29
C ASP A 53 -7.81 4.06 4.14
N ASN A 54 -7.30 3.39 5.17
CA ASN A 54 -6.21 3.90 6.00
C ASN A 54 -4.96 4.22 5.16
N ILE A 55 -4.56 3.33 4.24
CA ILE A 55 -3.43 3.55 3.35
C ILE A 55 -3.63 4.83 2.53
N LYS A 56 -4.79 4.99 1.88
CA LYS A 56 -5.10 6.20 1.10
C LYS A 56 -5.18 7.46 1.96
N SER A 57 -5.69 7.34 3.18
CA SER A 57 -5.74 8.43 4.14
C SER A 57 -4.33 8.87 4.55
N GLU A 58 -3.44 7.93 4.85
CA GLU A 58 -2.04 8.22 5.18
C GLU A 58 -1.29 8.79 3.97
N LEU A 59 -1.50 8.28 2.75
CA LEU A 59 -0.95 8.87 1.53
C LEU A 59 -1.38 10.34 1.33
N ARG A 60 -2.61 10.69 1.74
CA ARG A 60 -3.07 12.09 1.70
C ARG A 60 -2.42 12.98 2.76
N LYS A 61 -2.03 12.40 3.92
CA LYS A 61 -1.39 13.15 5.02
C LYS A 61 0.10 13.42 4.78
N VAL A 62 0.77 12.61 3.98
CA VAL A 62 2.22 12.75 3.69
C VAL A 62 2.50 13.78 2.56
N ARG A 63 1.51 14.62 2.21
CA ARG A 63 1.66 15.66 1.18
C ARG A 63 2.18 16.99 1.75
#